data_AF-A0A7C2AYM8-F1
#
_entry.id   AF-A0A7C2AYM8-F1
#
_cell.length_a   1.000
_cell.length_b   1.000
_cell.length_c   1.000
_cell.angle_alpha   90.00
_cell.angle_beta   90.00
_cell.angle_gamma   90.00
#
_symmetry.space_group_name_H-M   'P 1'
#
loop_
_entity.id
_entity.type
_entity.pdbx_description
1 polymer ?
#
loop_
_entity_poly.entity_id
_entity_poly.type
_entity_poly.pdbx_seq_one_letter_code
_entity_poly.pdbx_strand_id
1 'polypeptide(L)'
;MKEVALITLHGMGKKKPHYFSDLEDGLKKSLGNDWMRISFQKVQYASILQEPQNKLWRDMVSSSANDLDATKIRQFFLFGFGDAGSLEYSAHNDKVKYLDVQKEIQSALRKAYVDLGQDKSKPIVIIAQSLGCQVISNYLWDADHNKYIFENTGGVDLDELDFLKLKSLRNLVTTGCNIPLFISGISDRKCFKKPNSSFKWDNYYDPDDVLGWPLRQLGPTFKIVSDHNINAGGLFTSWNPLSHEKYWSDKDVVRPLANKLMNLLS
;
A
#
# COMPACT_ATOMS: atom_id res chain seq x y z
N MET A 1 9.07 -13.23 21.58
CA MET A 1 9.46 -13.42 20.16
C MET A 1 8.36 -12.80 19.30
N LYS A 2 8.65 -12.29 18.09
CA LYS A 2 7.57 -11.84 17.19
C LYS A 2 6.89 -13.05 16.57
N GLU A 3 5.61 -12.92 16.24
CA GLU A 3 4.77 -14.02 15.77
C GLU A 3 3.94 -13.66 14.54
N VAL A 4 3.66 -12.37 14.31
CA VAL A 4 2.93 -11.88 13.13
C VAL A 4 3.66 -10.67 12.58
N ALA A 5 3.81 -10.59 11.25
CA ALA A 5 4.27 -9.37 10.59
C ALA A 5 3.08 -8.46 10.25
N LEU A 6 3.17 -7.18 10.59
CA LEU A 6 2.30 -6.12 10.10
C LEU A 6 3.13 -5.17 9.24
N ILE A 7 2.86 -5.14 7.94
CA ILE A 7 3.55 -4.27 6.98
C ILE A 7 2.60 -3.14 6.57
N THR A 8 3.10 -1.91 6.57
CA THR A 8 2.33 -0.72 6.17
C THR A 8 2.87 -0.14 4.86
N LEU A 9 1.97 0.33 3.99
CA LEU A 9 2.30 1.09 2.78
C LEU A 9 1.51 2.39 2.75
N HIS A 10 2.22 3.51 2.58
CA HIS A 10 1.62 4.84 2.49
C HIS A 10 0.98 5.10 1.11
N GLY A 11 0.18 6.17 1.04
CA GLY A 11 -0.39 6.68 -0.21
C GLY A 11 0.56 7.54 -1.04
N MET A 12 -0.01 8.23 -2.03
CA MET A 12 0.70 9.17 -2.89
C MET A 12 1.01 10.49 -2.16
N GLY A 13 1.89 11.30 -2.75
CA GLY A 13 2.18 12.64 -2.25
C GLY A 13 3.50 12.74 -1.49
N LYS A 14 3.69 13.87 -0.83
CA LYS A 14 4.98 14.17 -0.20
C LYS A 14 5.37 13.15 0.86
N LYS A 15 6.67 12.84 0.94
CA LYS A 15 7.24 11.99 1.99
C LYS A 15 6.76 12.43 3.37
N LYS A 16 6.05 11.52 4.05
CA LYS A 16 5.62 11.65 5.45
C LYS A 16 6.32 10.58 6.29
N PRO A 17 7.37 10.93 7.07
CA PRO A 17 8.14 9.94 7.83
C PRO A 17 7.33 9.13 8.85
N HIS A 18 6.24 9.71 9.36
CA HIS A 18 5.39 9.17 10.43
C HIS A 18 3.95 8.88 9.96
N TYR A 19 3.76 8.54 8.68
CA TYR A 19 2.42 8.30 8.11
C TYR A 19 1.61 7.21 8.84
N PHE A 20 2.28 6.33 9.56
CA PHE A 20 1.71 5.18 10.25
C PHE A 20 1.36 5.44 11.71
N SER A 21 1.67 6.63 12.27
CA SER A 21 1.60 6.87 13.72
C SER A 21 0.21 6.65 14.31
N ASP A 22 -0.84 7.19 13.69
CA ASP A 22 -2.22 7.03 14.18
C ASP A 22 -2.66 5.55 14.21
N LEU A 23 -2.27 4.80 13.17
CA LEU A 23 -2.52 3.37 13.10
C LEU A 23 -1.78 2.63 14.22
N GLU A 24 -0.50 2.94 14.40
CA GLU A 24 0.35 2.32 15.41
C GLU A 24 -0.20 2.56 16.82
N ASP A 25 -0.60 3.79 17.13
CA ASP A 25 -1.14 4.15 18.44
C ASP A 25 -2.50 3.46 18.68
N GLY A 26 -3.38 3.43 17.67
CA GLY A 26 -4.66 2.74 17.74
C GLY A 26 -4.50 1.23 17.95
N LEU A 27 -3.53 0.61 17.27
CA LEU A 27 -3.24 -0.82 17.40
C LEU A 27 -2.58 -1.14 18.74
N LYS A 28 -1.60 -0.34 19.21
CA LYS A 28 -1.01 -0.50 20.55
C LYS A 28 -2.07 -0.46 21.64
N LYS A 29 -3.00 0.50 21.56
CA LYS A 29 -4.11 0.61 22.50
C LYS A 29 -5.03 -0.61 22.46
N SER A 30 -5.29 -1.16 21.27
CA SER A 30 -6.21 -2.28 21.09
C SER A 30 -5.60 -3.63 21.47
N LEU A 31 -4.30 -3.82 21.21
CA LEU A 31 -3.57 -5.07 21.43
C LEU A 31 -2.93 -5.15 22.82
N GLY A 32 -2.66 -4.03 23.48
CA GLY A 32 -1.98 -4.02 24.77
C GLY A 32 -0.62 -4.73 24.69
N ASN A 33 -0.38 -5.68 25.61
CA ASN A 33 0.88 -6.43 25.67
C ASN A 33 1.16 -7.28 24.42
N ASP A 34 0.11 -7.72 23.71
CA ASP A 34 0.26 -8.51 22.48
C ASP A 34 0.94 -7.73 21.36
N TRP A 35 0.96 -6.39 21.41
CA TRP A 35 1.73 -5.57 20.48
C TRP A 35 3.22 -5.95 20.43
N MET A 36 3.78 -6.39 21.57
CA MET A 36 5.19 -6.82 21.62
C MET A 36 5.46 -8.05 20.75
N ARG A 37 4.44 -8.82 20.36
CA ARG A 37 4.53 -10.00 19.49
C ARG A 37 4.37 -9.65 18.00
N ILE A 38 4.09 -8.39 17.66
CA ILE A 38 3.98 -7.93 16.27
C ILE A 38 5.32 -7.41 15.74
N SER A 39 5.80 -7.91 14.60
CA SER A 39 6.85 -7.24 13.82
C SER A 39 6.21 -6.17 12.96
N PHE A 40 6.39 -4.91 13.34
CA PHE A 40 5.77 -3.77 12.67
C PHE A 40 6.76 -3.11 11.71
N GLN A 41 6.52 -3.25 10.41
CA GLN A 41 7.39 -2.70 9.36
C GLN A 41 6.65 -1.68 8.51
N LYS A 42 7.40 -0.68 8.07
CA LYS A 42 6.90 0.44 7.26
C LYS A 42 7.66 0.50 5.95
N VAL A 43 6.93 0.48 4.85
CA VAL A 43 7.49 0.72 3.52
C VAL A 43 7.48 2.22 3.30
N GLN A 44 8.62 2.81 2.91
CA GLN A 44 8.75 4.24 2.65
C GLN A 44 9.42 4.43 1.29
N TYR A 45 8.61 4.57 0.25
CA TYR A 45 9.09 4.68 -1.13
C TYR A 45 8.92 6.08 -1.73
N ALA A 46 8.25 7.01 -1.03
CA ALA A 46 7.96 8.36 -1.56
C ALA A 46 9.23 9.10 -2.05
N SER A 47 10.36 8.95 -1.35
CA SER A 47 11.62 9.61 -1.72
C SER A 47 12.17 9.20 -3.09
N ILE A 48 11.78 8.04 -3.63
CA ILE A 48 12.27 7.54 -4.92
C ILE A 48 11.78 8.43 -6.07
N LEU A 49 10.55 8.95 -5.97
CA LEU A 49 9.90 9.79 -6.99
C LEU A 49 9.97 11.29 -6.64
N GLN A 50 10.07 11.61 -5.35
CA GLN A 50 9.97 12.99 -4.85
C GLN A 50 11.03 13.94 -5.43
N GLU A 51 12.29 13.50 -5.53
CA GLU A 51 13.39 14.41 -5.93
C GLU A 51 13.24 14.95 -7.36
N PRO A 52 13.04 14.10 -8.39
CA PRO A 52 12.71 14.58 -9.74
C PRO A 52 11.49 15.50 -9.79
N GLN A 53 10.43 15.18 -9.03
CA GLN A 53 9.21 15.99 -9.00
C GLN A 53 9.42 17.36 -8.34
N ASN A 54 10.19 17.41 -7.24
CA ASN A 54 10.56 18.66 -6.58
C ASN A 54 11.38 19.56 -7.51
N LYS A 55 12.29 18.96 -8.28
CA LYS A 55 13.03 19.69 -9.31
C LYS A 55 12.08 20.25 -10.37
N LEU A 56 11.21 19.41 -10.94
CA LEU A 56 10.25 19.83 -11.97
C LEU A 56 9.33 20.95 -11.47
N TRP A 57 8.79 20.83 -10.26
CA TRP A 57 7.96 21.86 -9.65
C TRP A 57 8.72 23.18 -9.48
N ARG A 58 9.97 23.13 -8.98
CA ARG A 58 10.83 24.33 -8.85
C ARG A 58 11.10 24.99 -10.20
N ASP A 59 11.41 24.21 -11.23
CA ASP A 59 11.66 24.72 -12.57
C ASP A 59 10.40 25.40 -13.14
N MET A 60 9.22 24.80 -12.92
CA MET A 60 7.94 25.35 -13.37
C MET A 60 7.57 26.67 -12.68
N VAL A 61 7.72 26.77 -11.36
CA VAL A 61 7.32 27.98 -10.60
C VAL A 61 8.37 29.09 -10.61
N SER A 62 9.64 28.78 -10.89
CA SER A 62 10.70 29.78 -10.96
C SER A 62 10.81 30.44 -12.34
N SER A 63 10.21 29.83 -13.36
CA SER A 63 10.14 30.41 -14.70
C SER A 63 9.19 31.60 -14.74
N SER A 64 9.71 32.79 -15.07
CA SER A 64 8.91 34.01 -15.27
C SER A 64 7.95 33.95 -16.47
N ALA A 65 8.08 32.93 -17.32
CA ALA A 65 7.16 32.67 -18.43
C ALA A 65 5.89 31.91 -18.00
N ASN A 66 5.84 31.40 -16.77
CA ASN A 66 4.71 30.64 -16.26
C ASN A 66 3.92 31.45 -15.23
N ASP A 67 2.59 31.42 -15.35
CA ASP A 67 1.66 31.87 -14.32
C ASP A 67 0.79 30.69 -13.88
N LEU A 68 1.06 30.18 -12.67
CA LEU A 68 0.48 28.92 -12.19
C LEU A 68 -0.44 29.17 -11.00
N ASP A 69 -1.73 29.27 -11.29
CA ASP A 69 -2.78 29.29 -10.26
C ASP A 69 -3.02 27.92 -9.61
N ALA A 70 -3.75 27.95 -8.50
CA ALA A 70 -4.19 26.77 -7.76
C ALA A 70 -3.02 25.83 -7.39
N THR A 71 -1.88 26.40 -7.03
CA THR A 71 -0.61 25.68 -6.78
C THR A 71 -0.76 24.48 -5.85
N LYS A 72 -1.60 24.56 -4.81
CA LYS A 72 -1.87 23.44 -3.90
C LYS A 72 -2.52 22.24 -4.61
N ILE A 73 -3.52 22.50 -5.45
CA ILE A 73 -4.21 21.46 -6.23
C ILE A 73 -3.25 20.88 -7.27
N ARG A 74 -2.48 21.73 -7.95
CA ARG A 74 -1.44 21.28 -8.90
C ARG A 74 -0.39 20.39 -8.24
N GLN A 75 0.11 20.77 -7.07
CA GLN A 75 1.04 19.96 -6.29
C GLN A 75 0.41 18.62 -5.88
N PHE A 76 -0.88 18.62 -5.49
CA PHE A 76 -1.59 17.40 -5.19
C PHE A 76 -1.64 16.45 -6.40
N PHE A 77 -1.99 16.95 -7.60
CA PHE A 77 -1.96 16.12 -8.81
C PHE A 77 -0.55 15.70 -9.21
N LEU A 78 0.43 16.61 -9.17
CA LEU A 78 1.80 16.35 -9.60
C LEU A 78 2.51 15.34 -8.70
N PHE A 79 2.42 15.51 -7.38
CA PHE A 79 3.02 14.59 -6.41
C PHE A 79 2.11 13.40 -6.10
N GLY A 80 0.85 13.44 -6.54
CA GLY A 80 -0.12 12.40 -6.32
C GLY A 80 -0.26 11.47 -7.52
N PHE A 81 -1.03 11.92 -8.51
CA PHE A 81 -1.26 11.18 -9.76
C PHE A 81 0.02 11.03 -10.60
N GLY A 82 0.95 11.99 -10.50
CA GLY A 82 2.26 11.88 -11.13
C GLY A 82 3.09 10.70 -10.62
N ASP A 83 2.93 10.29 -9.36
CA ASP A 83 3.58 9.08 -8.84
C ASP A 83 3.09 7.83 -9.58
N ALA A 84 1.76 7.67 -9.66
CA ALA A 84 1.14 6.52 -10.32
C ALA A 84 1.52 6.45 -11.80
N GLY A 85 1.44 7.58 -12.50
CA GLY A 85 1.83 7.66 -13.91
C GLY A 85 3.32 7.37 -14.13
N SER A 86 4.20 7.88 -13.25
CA SER A 86 5.64 7.61 -13.33
C SER A 86 5.98 6.15 -13.07
N LEU A 87 5.30 5.51 -12.12
CA LEU A 87 5.50 4.08 -11.83
C LEU A 87 5.00 3.19 -12.97
N GLU A 88 3.84 3.49 -13.53
CA GLU A 88 3.29 2.76 -14.66
C GLU A 88 4.18 2.91 -15.91
N TYR A 89 4.63 4.14 -16.18
CA TYR A 89 5.59 4.41 -17.25
C TYR A 89 6.92 3.65 -17.02
N SER A 90 7.44 3.68 -15.79
CA SER A 90 8.67 3.00 -15.42
C SER A 90 8.55 1.48 -15.58
N ALA A 91 7.45 0.86 -15.17
CA ALA A 91 7.23 -0.58 -15.29
C ALA A 91 7.32 -1.11 -16.75
N HIS A 92 6.99 -0.25 -17.72
CA HIS A 92 6.92 -0.60 -19.14
C HIS A 92 8.11 -0.11 -19.98
N ASN A 93 8.87 0.89 -19.51
CA ASN A 93 9.95 1.51 -20.29
C ASN A 93 11.31 1.35 -19.61
N ASP A 94 11.56 2.15 -18.56
CA ASP A 94 12.74 2.07 -17.71
C ASP A 94 12.33 1.64 -16.30
N LYS A 95 12.59 0.37 -15.98
CA LYS A 95 12.09 -0.29 -14.77
C LYS A 95 12.81 0.13 -13.50
N VAL A 96 13.84 1.00 -13.55
CA VAL A 96 14.63 1.37 -12.37
C VAL A 96 13.76 1.88 -11.23
N LYS A 97 12.90 2.88 -11.47
CA LYS A 97 12.05 3.47 -10.41
C LYS A 97 11.03 2.48 -9.88
N TYR A 98 10.38 1.73 -10.77
CA TYR A 98 9.45 0.66 -10.41
C TYR A 98 10.13 -0.36 -9.50
N LEU A 99 11.28 -0.89 -9.91
CA LEU A 99 12.05 -1.89 -9.16
C LEU A 99 12.54 -1.34 -7.81
N ASP A 100 12.98 -0.08 -7.75
CA ASP A 100 13.40 0.53 -6.50
C ASP A 100 12.25 0.61 -5.48
N VAL A 101 11.02 0.92 -5.94
CA VAL A 101 9.84 0.85 -5.07
C VAL A 101 9.57 -0.59 -4.59
N GLN A 102 9.66 -1.58 -5.48
CA GLN A 102 9.47 -2.99 -5.08
C GLN A 102 10.55 -3.49 -4.11
N LYS A 103 11.79 -2.97 -4.20
CA LYS A 103 12.87 -3.26 -3.25
C LYS A 103 12.59 -2.73 -1.85
N GLU A 104 11.90 -1.61 -1.70
CA GLU A 104 11.48 -1.11 -0.37
C GLU A 104 10.50 -2.08 0.30
N ILE A 105 9.61 -2.72 -0.46
CA ILE A 105 8.75 -3.80 0.07
C ILE A 105 9.60 -5.00 0.49
N GLN A 106 10.53 -5.47 -0.35
CA GLN A 106 11.43 -6.57 0.04
C GLN A 106 12.26 -6.25 1.28
N SER A 107 12.74 -5.01 1.42
CA SER A 107 13.50 -4.56 2.59
C SER A 107 12.66 -4.65 3.87
N ALA A 108 11.41 -4.20 3.84
CA ALA A 108 10.48 -4.34 4.96
C ALA A 108 10.18 -5.82 5.27
N LEU A 109 9.95 -6.64 4.25
CA LEU A 109 9.70 -8.08 4.42
C LEU A 109 10.91 -8.82 4.99
N ARG A 110 12.14 -8.51 4.56
CA ARG A 110 13.35 -9.12 5.14
C ARG A 110 13.52 -8.79 6.62
N LYS A 111 13.24 -7.55 7.02
CA LYS A 111 13.24 -7.16 8.44
C LYS A 111 12.20 -7.94 9.23
N ALA A 112 10.98 -8.06 8.69
CA ALA A 112 9.93 -8.87 9.31
C ALA A 112 10.33 -10.36 9.40
N TYR A 113 10.95 -10.91 8.37
CA TYR A 113 11.41 -12.30 8.34
C TYR A 113 12.42 -12.57 9.45
N VAL A 114 13.41 -11.68 9.62
CA VAL A 114 14.39 -11.76 10.72
C VAL A 114 13.73 -11.64 12.08
N ASP A 115 12.85 -10.64 12.28
CA ASP A 115 12.11 -10.45 13.53
C ASP A 115 11.28 -11.68 13.94
N LEU A 116 10.76 -12.40 12.94
CA LEU A 116 9.96 -13.61 13.07
C LEU A 116 10.80 -14.89 13.22
N GLY A 117 12.13 -14.77 13.37
CA GLY A 117 13.02 -15.90 13.55
C GLY A 117 13.28 -16.69 12.27
N GLN A 118 13.16 -16.04 11.10
CA GLN A 118 13.35 -16.64 9.77
C GLN A 118 12.40 -17.84 9.52
N ASP A 119 11.19 -17.76 10.05
CA ASP A 119 10.16 -18.78 9.84
C ASP A 119 9.17 -18.30 8.75
N LYS A 120 9.25 -18.91 7.57
CA LYS A 120 8.40 -18.55 6.43
C LYS A 120 6.90 -18.80 6.66
N SER A 121 6.56 -19.64 7.63
CA SER A 121 5.17 -20.00 7.93
C SER A 121 4.46 -18.92 8.74
N LYS A 122 5.23 -18.01 9.36
CA LYS A 122 4.67 -16.93 10.18
C LYS A 122 3.78 -16.01 9.33
N PRO A 123 2.59 -15.67 9.84
CA PRO A 123 1.60 -14.93 9.07
C PRO A 123 2.04 -13.49 8.81
N ILE A 124 1.74 -13.03 7.59
CA ILE A 124 1.90 -11.64 7.18
C ILE A 124 0.53 -10.98 7.08
N VAL A 125 0.42 -9.77 7.60
CA VAL A 125 -0.70 -8.86 7.42
C VAL A 125 -0.17 -7.58 6.79
N ILE A 126 -0.83 -7.10 5.73
CA ILE A 126 -0.47 -5.86 5.06
C ILE A 126 -1.65 -4.90 5.16
N ILE A 127 -1.37 -3.64 5.48
CA ILE A 127 -2.32 -2.54 5.30
C ILE A 127 -1.71 -1.48 4.38
N ALA A 128 -2.46 -1.11 3.35
CA ALA A 128 -2.05 -0.14 2.34
C ALA A 128 -3.11 0.95 2.16
N GLN A 129 -2.67 2.14 1.80
CA GLN A 129 -3.53 3.29 1.58
C GLN A 129 -3.33 3.86 0.19
N SER A 130 -4.42 4.25 -0.48
CA SER A 130 -4.35 4.99 -1.75
C SER A 130 -3.42 4.31 -2.77
N LEU A 131 -2.43 5.02 -3.31
CA LEU A 131 -1.41 4.49 -4.22
C LEU A 131 -0.68 3.26 -3.67
N GLY A 132 -0.47 3.16 -2.36
CA GLY A 132 0.12 1.99 -1.73
C GLY A 132 -0.64 0.70 -2.07
N CYS A 133 -1.95 0.79 -2.31
CA CYS A 133 -2.78 -0.34 -2.75
C CYS A 133 -2.38 -0.84 -4.14
N GLN A 134 -2.14 0.07 -5.09
CA GLN A 134 -1.66 -0.29 -6.42
C GLN A 134 -0.23 -0.86 -6.33
N VAL A 135 0.65 -0.23 -5.53
CA VAL A 135 2.04 -0.68 -5.36
C VAL A 135 2.10 -2.12 -4.83
N ILE A 136 1.36 -2.46 -3.77
CA ILE A 136 1.32 -3.84 -3.27
C ILE A 136 0.58 -4.80 -4.20
N SER A 137 -0.46 -4.36 -4.91
CA SER A 137 -1.14 -5.17 -5.91
C SER A 137 -0.20 -5.56 -7.06
N ASN A 138 0.65 -4.64 -7.50
CA ASN A 138 1.67 -4.88 -8.51
C ASN A 138 2.76 -5.84 -7.98
N TYR A 139 3.21 -5.68 -6.73
CA TYR A 139 4.15 -6.61 -6.11
C TYR A 139 3.60 -8.05 -6.04
N LEU A 140 2.33 -8.21 -5.65
CA LEU A 140 1.65 -9.51 -5.61
C LEU A 140 1.45 -10.11 -7.00
N TRP A 141 1.15 -9.27 -8.00
CA TRP A 141 1.09 -9.68 -9.39
C TRP A 141 2.45 -10.22 -9.87
N ASP A 142 3.53 -9.50 -9.58
CA ASP A 142 4.88 -9.91 -9.93
C ASP A 142 5.29 -11.22 -9.24
N ALA A 143 4.92 -11.40 -7.97
CA ALA A 143 5.16 -12.62 -7.23
C ALA A 143 4.38 -13.83 -7.79
N ASP A 144 3.13 -13.63 -8.23
CA ASP A 144 2.28 -14.66 -8.84
C ASP A 144 2.81 -15.09 -10.23
N HIS A 145 3.37 -14.15 -10.98
CA HIS A 145 3.84 -14.38 -12.36
C HIS A 145 5.35 -14.56 -12.50
N ASN A 146 6.10 -14.54 -11.39
CA ASN A 146 7.58 -14.54 -11.37
C ASN A 146 8.19 -13.45 -12.27
N LYS A 147 7.70 -12.21 -12.14
CA LYS A 147 8.18 -11.07 -12.95
C LYS A 147 9.15 -10.17 -12.19
N TYR A 148 9.96 -9.46 -12.96
CA TYR A 148 10.86 -8.39 -12.52
C TYR A 148 11.75 -8.80 -11.34
N ILE A 149 11.48 -8.30 -10.13
CA ILE A 149 12.26 -8.58 -8.93
C ILE A 149 12.24 -10.07 -8.51
N PHE A 150 11.36 -10.87 -9.14
CA PHE A 150 11.24 -12.31 -8.94
C PHE A 150 11.71 -13.17 -10.13
N GLU A 151 12.24 -12.57 -11.21
CA GLU A 151 12.75 -13.33 -12.37
C GLU A 151 14.08 -14.04 -12.06
N ASN A 152 14.98 -13.36 -11.34
CA ASN A 152 16.34 -13.84 -11.05
C ASN A 152 16.61 -13.83 -9.56
N THR A 153 16.12 -14.85 -8.85
CA THR A 153 16.24 -14.97 -7.39
C THR A 153 17.35 -15.94 -6.96
N GLY A 154 18.34 -16.16 -7.83
CA GLY A 154 19.48 -17.02 -7.54
C GLY A 154 20.23 -16.54 -6.29
N GLY A 155 20.55 -17.47 -5.39
CA GLY A 155 21.26 -17.18 -4.15
C GLY A 155 20.38 -16.67 -2.99
N VAL A 156 19.07 -16.48 -3.20
CA VAL A 156 18.11 -16.27 -2.11
C VAL A 156 17.68 -17.64 -1.59
N ASP A 157 17.70 -17.80 -0.26
CA ASP A 157 17.19 -19.00 0.40
C ASP A 157 15.72 -19.25 0.01
N LEU A 158 15.33 -20.52 -0.12
CA LEU A 158 13.98 -20.87 -0.59
C LEU A 158 12.91 -20.43 0.40
N ASP A 159 13.20 -20.47 1.70
CA ASP A 159 12.23 -20.09 2.72
C ASP A 159 12.08 -18.57 2.80
N GLU A 160 13.21 -17.85 2.69
CA GLU A 160 13.19 -16.40 2.50
C GLU A 160 12.39 -16.04 1.24
N LEU A 161 12.61 -16.73 0.12
CA LEU A 161 11.93 -16.46 -1.13
C LEU A 161 10.41 -16.68 -1.04
N ASP A 162 9.96 -17.74 -0.37
CA ASP A 162 8.54 -17.97 -0.10
C ASP A 162 7.92 -16.84 0.74
N PHE A 163 8.65 -16.38 1.76
CA PHE A 163 8.23 -15.25 2.58
C PHE A 163 8.16 -13.95 1.77
N LEU A 164 9.17 -13.66 0.94
CA LEU A 164 9.20 -12.51 0.04
C LEU A 164 8.10 -12.56 -1.02
N LYS A 165 7.73 -13.76 -1.50
CA LYS A 165 6.57 -13.95 -2.40
C LYS A 165 5.22 -13.92 -1.68
N LEU A 166 5.20 -13.54 -0.40
CA LEU A 166 3.99 -13.37 0.41
C LEU A 166 3.14 -14.64 0.51
N LYS A 167 3.78 -15.82 0.50
CA LYS A 167 3.07 -17.11 0.56
C LYS A 167 2.31 -17.30 1.88
N SER A 168 2.76 -16.70 2.97
CA SER A 168 2.09 -16.67 4.28
C SER A 168 1.18 -15.45 4.50
N LEU A 169 0.87 -14.66 3.46
CA LEU A 169 -0.03 -13.51 3.56
C LEU A 169 -1.44 -13.95 3.94
N ARG A 170 -1.89 -13.52 5.13
CA ARG A 170 -3.22 -13.81 5.68
C ARG A 170 -4.23 -12.74 5.32
N ASN A 171 -3.83 -11.47 5.42
CA ASN A 171 -4.72 -10.35 5.21
C ASN A 171 -4.03 -9.25 4.40
N LEU A 172 -4.69 -8.80 3.33
CA LEU A 172 -4.43 -7.53 2.68
C LEU A 172 -5.60 -6.59 3.03
N VAL A 173 -5.30 -5.51 3.74
CA VAL A 173 -6.23 -4.44 4.06
C VAL A 173 -5.90 -3.25 3.18
N THR A 174 -6.85 -2.78 2.37
CA THR A 174 -6.69 -1.57 1.57
C THR A 174 -7.65 -0.49 2.06
N THR A 175 -7.22 0.77 2.02
CA THR A 175 -7.98 1.93 2.49
C THR A 175 -7.92 3.04 1.45
N GLY A 176 -9.05 3.63 1.10
CA GLY A 176 -9.12 4.64 0.03
C GLY A 176 -8.47 4.16 -1.26
N CYS A 177 -8.72 2.93 -1.68
CA CYS A 177 -8.00 2.31 -2.81
C CYS A 177 -8.33 3.01 -4.13
N ASN A 178 -7.29 3.44 -4.85
CA ASN A 178 -7.39 4.23 -6.08
C ASN A 178 -7.07 3.43 -7.36
N ILE A 179 -6.88 2.11 -7.27
CA ILE A 179 -6.64 1.24 -8.44
C ILE A 179 -7.63 1.52 -9.59
N PRO A 180 -8.95 1.70 -9.35
CA PRO A 180 -9.89 1.97 -10.43
C PRO A 180 -9.56 3.21 -11.26
N LEU A 181 -8.95 4.25 -10.68
CA LEU A 181 -8.56 5.45 -11.41
C LEU A 181 -7.52 5.15 -12.49
N PHE A 182 -6.60 4.23 -12.23
CA PHE A 182 -5.45 3.96 -13.11
C PHE A 182 -5.72 2.89 -14.17
N ILE A 183 -6.72 2.03 -13.96
CA ILE A 183 -7.02 0.92 -14.88
C ILE A 183 -8.41 1.01 -15.52
N SER A 184 -9.17 2.08 -15.26
CA SER A 184 -10.55 2.26 -15.78
C SER A 184 -10.65 2.15 -17.31
N GLY A 185 -9.64 2.63 -18.03
CA GLY A 185 -9.56 2.58 -19.49
C GLY A 185 -9.13 1.23 -20.08
N ILE A 186 -8.78 0.23 -19.25
CA ILE A 186 -8.31 -1.08 -19.70
C ILE A 186 -9.50 -2.05 -19.79
N SER A 187 -9.70 -2.67 -20.97
CA SER A 187 -10.82 -3.59 -21.20
C SER A 187 -10.71 -4.93 -20.46
N ASP A 188 -9.50 -5.50 -20.36
CA ASP A 188 -9.22 -6.76 -19.66
C ASP A 188 -8.39 -6.48 -18.40
N ARG A 189 -9.07 -6.33 -17.26
CA ARG A 189 -8.44 -6.06 -15.96
C ARG A 189 -8.25 -7.37 -15.19
N LYS A 190 -7.01 -7.67 -14.81
CA LYS A 190 -6.66 -8.90 -14.10
C LYS A 190 -6.06 -8.59 -12.73
N CYS A 191 -6.54 -9.33 -11.74
CA CYS A 191 -5.98 -9.38 -10.40
C CYS A 191 -5.02 -10.58 -10.28
N PHE A 192 -4.08 -10.50 -9.34
CA PHE A 192 -3.23 -11.62 -8.91
C PHE A 192 -4.07 -12.75 -8.28
N LYS A 193 -3.56 -13.99 -8.30
CA LYS A 193 -4.19 -15.12 -7.60
C LYS A 193 -3.95 -15.05 -6.10
N LYS A 194 -4.90 -15.58 -5.32
CA LYS A 194 -4.74 -15.68 -3.85
C LYS A 194 -3.42 -16.40 -3.51
N PRO A 195 -2.54 -15.81 -2.67
CA PRO A 195 -1.26 -16.44 -2.32
C PRO A 195 -1.41 -17.78 -1.61
N ASN A 196 -2.51 -17.98 -0.89
CA ASN A 196 -2.89 -19.23 -0.21
C ASN A 196 -4.41 -19.28 0.03
N SER A 197 -4.92 -20.41 0.55
CA SER A 197 -6.35 -20.63 0.81
C SER A 197 -6.93 -19.79 1.96
N SER A 198 -6.09 -19.34 2.88
CA SER A 198 -6.48 -18.54 4.05
C SER A 198 -6.45 -17.04 3.80
N PHE A 199 -5.99 -16.60 2.63
CA PHE A 199 -5.87 -15.20 2.25
C PHE A 199 -7.23 -14.51 2.16
N LYS A 200 -7.31 -13.32 2.77
CA LYS A 200 -8.45 -12.41 2.69
C LYS A 200 -7.98 -11.02 2.26
N TRP A 201 -8.73 -10.39 1.34
CA TRP A 201 -8.55 -8.99 0.97
C TRP A 201 -9.77 -8.19 1.39
N ASP A 202 -9.59 -7.28 2.35
CA ASP A 202 -10.61 -6.35 2.83
C ASP A 202 -10.28 -4.93 2.32
N ASN A 203 -11.16 -4.34 1.53
CA ASN A 203 -11.02 -2.99 1.00
C ASN A 203 -12.01 -2.06 1.69
N TYR A 204 -11.52 -1.01 2.33
CA TYR A 204 -12.33 0.01 3.00
C TYR A 204 -12.34 1.29 2.18
N TYR A 205 -13.53 1.79 1.86
CA TYR A 205 -13.70 3.06 1.15
C TYR A 205 -14.81 3.88 1.79
N ASP A 206 -14.64 5.19 1.78
CA ASP A 206 -15.65 6.15 2.14
C ASP A 206 -16.40 6.61 0.87
N PRO A 207 -17.74 6.53 0.81
CA PRO A 207 -18.52 7.05 -0.32
C PRO A 207 -18.24 8.52 -0.67
N ASP A 208 -17.79 9.34 0.27
CA ASP A 208 -17.43 10.75 0.08
C ASP A 208 -15.96 10.97 -0.35
N ASP A 209 -15.16 9.90 -0.38
CA ASP A 209 -13.77 9.92 -0.83
C ASP A 209 -13.66 9.63 -2.33
N VAL A 210 -13.54 10.69 -3.14
CA VAL A 210 -13.43 10.61 -4.60
C VAL A 210 -12.19 9.86 -5.11
N LEU A 211 -11.24 9.54 -4.24
CA LEU A 211 -10.04 8.77 -4.56
C LEU A 211 -10.14 7.31 -4.12
N GLY A 212 -11.09 6.98 -3.23
CA GLY A 212 -11.33 5.66 -2.69
C GLY A 212 -12.49 4.96 -3.39
N TRP A 213 -12.25 3.77 -3.91
CA TRP A 213 -13.23 3.08 -4.74
C TRP A 213 -13.41 1.60 -4.31
N PRO A 214 -14.61 1.02 -4.54
CA PRO A 214 -14.78 -0.42 -4.46
C PRO A 214 -14.03 -1.11 -5.63
N LEU A 215 -13.54 -2.33 -5.40
CA LEU A 215 -12.68 -3.03 -6.35
C LEU A 215 -13.35 -4.21 -7.06
N ARG A 216 -14.42 -4.78 -6.50
CA ARG A 216 -15.07 -5.98 -7.08
C ARG A 216 -15.60 -5.76 -8.49
N GLN A 217 -15.91 -4.52 -8.87
CA GLN A 217 -16.42 -4.16 -10.20
C GLN A 217 -15.32 -4.15 -11.28
N LEU A 218 -14.05 -4.24 -10.90
CA LEU A 218 -12.94 -4.28 -11.86
C LEU A 218 -12.94 -5.54 -12.72
N GLY A 219 -13.53 -6.64 -12.25
CA GLY A 219 -13.76 -7.84 -13.06
C GLY A 219 -13.83 -9.14 -12.26
N PRO A 220 -14.02 -10.29 -12.93
CA PRO A 220 -14.19 -11.58 -12.25
C PRO A 220 -13.04 -11.97 -11.32
N THR A 221 -11.81 -11.60 -11.66
CA THR A 221 -10.60 -11.89 -10.86
C THR A 221 -10.54 -11.07 -9.57
N PHE A 222 -11.22 -9.93 -9.50
CA PHE A 222 -11.33 -9.08 -8.29
C PHE A 222 -12.43 -9.54 -7.33
N LYS A 223 -13.17 -10.61 -7.62
CA LYS A 223 -14.15 -11.20 -6.68
C LYS A 223 -13.50 -11.74 -5.39
N ILE A 224 -12.18 -11.80 -5.33
CA ILE A 224 -11.42 -12.13 -4.11
C ILE A 224 -11.48 -11.01 -3.05
N VAL A 225 -11.90 -9.79 -3.44
CA VAL A 225 -12.00 -8.62 -2.56
C VAL A 225 -13.35 -8.59 -1.84
N SER A 226 -13.30 -8.24 -0.56
CA SER A 226 -14.45 -7.85 0.24
C SER A 226 -14.42 -6.33 0.40
N ASP A 227 -15.31 -5.62 -0.30
CA ASP A 227 -15.44 -4.17 -0.22
C ASP A 227 -16.34 -3.80 0.98
N HIS A 228 -15.88 -2.87 1.81
CA HIS A 228 -16.53 -2.36 3.01
C HIS A 228 -16.69 -0.85 2.87
N ASN A 229 -17.93 -0.35 2.88
CA ASN A 229 -18.17 1.08 2.97
C ASN A 229 -18.10 1.53 4.42
N ILE A 230 -17.35 2.61 4.68
CA ILE A 230 -17.25 3.23 6.01
C ILE A 230 -17.43 4.74 5.88
N ASN A 231 -17.41 5.45 7.01
CA ASN A 231 -17.38 6.92 7.04
C ASN A 231 -16.05 7.34 7.66
N ALA A 232 -15.01 7.39 6.83
CA ALA A 232 -13.64 7.73 7.21
C ALA A 232 -13.47 9.26 7.19
N GLY A 233 -14.15 9.95 8.09
CA GLY A 233 -14.23 11.40 8.05
C GLY A 233 -15.43 11.95 8.80
N GLY A 234 -15.65 13.26 8.71
CA GLY A 234 -16.87 13.89 9.23
C GLY A 234 -17.68 14.50 8.09
N LEU A 235 -18.95 14.83 8.34
CA LEU A 235 -19.91 15.46 7.41
C LEU A 235 -19.41 16.72 6.66
N PHE A 236 -18.26 17.29 7.00
CA PHE A 236 -17.67 18.49 6.39
C PHE A 236 -16.42 18.22 5.53
N THR A 237 -16.09 16.95 5.23
CA THR A 237 -14.81 16.59 4.60
C THR A 237 -14.91 16.01 3.19
N SER A 238 -16.09 16.03 2.58
CA SER A 238 -16.25 15.73 1.14
C SER A 238 -15.41 16.70 0.33
N TRP A 239 -14.52 16.19 -0.53
CA TRP A 239 -13.65 16.95 -1.46
C TRP A 239 -12.32 17.53 -0.94
N ASN A 240 -11.85 17.22 0.28
CA ASN A 240 -10.52 17.66 0.74
C ASN A 240 -9.54 16.47 0.85
N PRO A 241 -8.31 16.53 0.27
CA PRO A 241 -7.26 15.52 0.45
C PRO A 241 -7.03 15.05 1.90
N LEU A 242 -7.42 15.85 2.90
CA LEU A 242 -7.36 15.51 4.31
C LEU A 242 -8.34 14.40 4.76
N SER A 243 -9.50 14.16 4.11
CA SER A 243 -10.37 13.02 4.46
C SER A 243 -9.78 11.69 4.01
N HIS A 244 -9.21 11.67 2.81
CA HIS A 244 -8.52 10.52 2.24
C HIS A 244 -7.38 9.99 3.13
N GLU A 245 -6.88 10.82 4.05
CA GLU A 245 -5.80 10.48 4.98
C GLU A 245 -6.29 9.89 6.32
N LYS A 246 -7.60 9.92 6.62
CA LYS A 246 -8.13 9.62 7.97
C LYS A 246 -8.49 8.15 8.23
N TYR A 247 -8.43 7.29 7.22
CA TYR A 247 -8.77 5.86 7.38
C TYR A 247 -8.01 5.18 8.52
N TRP A 248 -6.75 5.56 8.75
CA TRP A 248 -5.87 4.87 9.69
C TRP A 248 -6.02 5.31 11.15
N SER A 249 -6.77 6.38 11.41
CA SER A 249 -7.27 6.73 12.75
C SER A 249 -8.72 6.28 12.98
N ASP A 250 -9.38 5.77 11.94
CA ASP A 250 -10.77 5.36 12.02
C ASP A 250 -10.94 4.00 12.74
N LYS A 251 -11.85 3.96 13.71
CA LYS A 251 -12.14 2.75 14.50
C LYS A 251 -12.66 1.60 13.63
N ASP A 252 -13.34 1.89 12.52
CA ASP A 252 -13.93 0.89 11.62
C ASP A 252 -12.86 0.24 10.72
N VAL A 253 -11.64 0.78 10.70
CA VAL A 253 -10.43 0.15 10.13
C VAL A 253 -9.56 -0.47 11.23
N VAL A 254 -9.25 0.31 12.27
CA VAL A 254 -8.31 -0.08 13.33
C VAL A 254 -8.82 -1.29 14.11
N ARG A 255 -10.11 -1.32 14.49
CA ARG A 255 -10.66 -2.42 15.30
C ARG A 255 -10.69 -3.75 14.53
N PRO A 256 -11.20 -3.83 13.27
CA PRO A 256 -11.10 -5.07 12.50
C PRO A 256 -9.66 -5.54 12.27
N LEU A 257 -8.72 -4.61 12.04
CA LEU A 257 -7.31 -4.96 11.90
C LEU A 257 -6.73 -5.54 13.20
N ALA A 258 -6.98 -4.90 14.35
CA ALA A 258 -6.57 -5.40 15.66
C ALA A 258 -7.13 -6.80 15.93
N ASN A 259 -8.43 -7.04 15.63
CA ASN A 259 -9.05 -8.35 15.78
C ASN A 259 -8.39 -9.42 14.90
N LYS A 260 -8.02 -9.09 13.65
CA LYS A 260 -7.28 -10.02 12.78
C LYS A 260 -5.92 -10.37 13.38
N LEU A 261 -5.20 -9.39 13.92
CA LEU A 261 -3.90 -9.60 14.55
C LEU A 261 -4.03 -10.46 15.83
N MET A 262 -4.99 -10.19 16.71
CA MET A 262 -5.25 -11.00 17.91
C MET A 262 -5.55 -12.47 17.57
N ASN A 263 -6.40 -12.70 16.55
CA ASN A 263 -6.73 -14.06 16.11
C ASN A 263 -5.52 -14.82 15.54
N LEU A 264 -4.51 -14.13 15.03
CA LEU A 264 -3.26 -14.75 14.54
C LEU A 264 -2.23 -14.97 15.64
N LEU A 265 -2.41 -14.31 16.79
CA LEU A 265 -1.60 -14.46 18.00
C LEU A 265 -2.20 -15.46 19.01
N SER A 266 -3.40 -15.98 18.73
CA SER A 266 -4.10 -16.93 19.59
C SER A 266 -3.72 -18.38 19.30
#